data_AF-A0A195CAV2-F1
#
_entry.id   AF-A0A195CAV2-F1
#
_cell.length_a   1.000
_cell.length_b   1.000
_cell.length_c   1.000
_cell.angle_alpha   90.00
_cell.angle_beta   90.00
_cell.angle_gamma   90.00
#
_symmetry.space_group_name_H-M   'P 1'
#
loop_
_entity.id
_entity.type
_entity.pdbx_description
1 polymer ?
#
loop_
_entity_poly.entity_id
_entity_poly.type
_entity_poly.pdbx_seq_one_letter_code
_entity_poly.pdbx_strand_id
1 'polypeptide(L)'
;MIIFIADVRGKGLVVYDSSVKSMCRVESDYMIPTKKVVSISNKKFPYDGGVFGTVTLYDELYYVTTPGTIIYKIKIESLLKCTNKKKTNELTKVAIKIPSDSAQIASAGHSIFYGDADGNAILGTNVFKKSGANTIKLAQNDEKLQGISSLKTPYYWNKLIGLSDRYHLFALGIANLKDINFRYFEMDLAEIQKKMNSIS
;
A
#
# COMPACT_ATOMS: atom_id res chain seq x y z
N MET A 1 11.30 -18.35 -7.25
CA MET A 1 10.97 -16.96 -6.87
C MET A 1 9.77 -16.50 -7.68
N ILE A 2 8.78 -15.91 -7.01
CA ILE A 2 7.60 -15.32 -7.67
C ILE A 2 7.76 -13.80 -7.60
N ILE A 3 7.55 -13.11 -8.72
CA ILE A 3 7.62 -11.65 -8.82
C ILE A 3 6.25 -11.12 -9.20
N PHE A 4 5.82 -10.07 -8.51
CA PHE A 4 4.61 -9.33 -8.82
C PHE A 4 4.98 -7.91 -9.23
N ILE A 5 4.54 -7.48 -10.40
CA ILE A 5 4.82 -6.16 -10.95
C ILE A 5 3.49 -5.45 -11.15
N ALA A 6 3.28 -4.37 -10.41
CA ALA A 6 2.10 -3.54 -10.54
C ALA A 6 2.19 -2.68 -11.81
N ASP A 7 1.21 -2.82 -12.69
CA ASP A 7 1.08 -1.97 -13.86
C ASP A 7 0.10 -0.83 -13.55
N VAL A 8 0.66 0.29 -13.07
CA VAL A 8 -0.10 1.46 -12.65
C VAL A 8 -0.98 2.01 -13.79
N ARG A 9 -0.45 2.08 -15.03
CA ARG A 9 -1.17 2.69 -16.15
C ARG A 9 -2.14 1.70 -16.81
N GLY A 10 -1.72 0.45 -17.00
CA GLY A 10 -2.58 -0.57 -17.58
C GLY A 10 -3.54 -1.21 -16.58
N LYS A 11 -3.49 -0.84 -15.29
CA LYS A 11 -4.46 -1.22 -14.25
C LYS A 11 -4.54 -2.73 -14.04
N GLY A 12 -3.38 -3.36 -14.01
CA GLY A 12 -3.23 -4.80 -13.88
C GLY A 12 -2.00 -5.20 -13.08
N LEU A 13 -1.77 -6.51 -13.00
CA LEU A 13 -0.61 -7.09 -12.34
C LEU A 13 0.09 -8.04 -13.30
N VAL A 14 1.40 -7.93 -13.45
CA VAL A 14 2.20 -8.97 -14.10
C VAL A 14 2.74 -9.90 -13.03
N VAL A 15 2.52 -11.20 -13.23
CA VAL A 15 2.99 -12.27 -12.37
C VAL A 15 4.06 -13.02 -13.15
N TYR A 16 5.24 -13.17 -12.55
CA TYR A 16 6.33 -13.96 -13.11
C TYR A 16 6.74 -15.05 -12.13
N ASP A 17 6.71 -16.30 -12.59
CA ASP A 17 7.20 -17.45 -11.84
C ASP A 17 8.50 -17.96 -12.46
N SER A 18 9.61 -17.70 -11.78
CA SER A 18 10.94 -18.14 -12.22
C SER A 18 11.13 -19.66 -12.21
N SER A 19 10.34 -20.41 -11.43
CA SER A 19 10.48 -21.87 -11.34
C SER A 19 10.09 -22.56 -12.64
N VAL A 20 9.03 -22.05 -13.28
CA VAL A 20 8.50 -22.54 -14.56
C VAL A 20 8.79 -21.57 -15.72
N LYS A 21 9.54 -20.49 -15.45
CA LYS A 21 9.86 -19.40 -16.39
C LYS A 21 8.62 -18.86 -17.12
N SER A 22 7.48 -18.80 -16.43
CA SER A 22 6.23 -18.34 -17.00
C SER A 22 5.90 -16.92 -16.54
N MET A 23 5.19 -16.19 -17.40
CA MET A 23 4.73 -14.86 -17.11
C MET A 23 3.29 -14.72 -17.59
N CYS A 24 2.46 -14.04 -16.81
CA CYS A 24 1.14 -13.66 -17.26
C CYS A 24 0.70 -12.33 -16.68
N ARG A 25 -0.24 -11.71 -17.38
CA ARG A 25 -0.94 -10.52 -16.93
C ARG A 25 -2.27 -10.94 -16.30
N VAL A 26 -2.51 -10.47 -15.08
CA VAL A 26 -3.77 -10.63 -14.36
C VAL A 26 -4.46 -9.28 -14.30
N GLU A 27 -5.76 -9.29 -14.59
CA GLU A 27 -6.62 -8.11 -14.56
C GLU A 27 -7.82 -8.35 -13.63
N SER A 28 -8.32 -7.27 -13.03
CA SER A 28 -9.50 -7.27 -12.19
C SER A 28 -10.14 -5.88 -12.17
N ASP A 29 -11.46 -5.82 -12.01
CA ASP A 29 -12.15 -4.53 -11.79
C ASP A 29 -11.69 -3.85 -10.48
N TYR A 30 -11.20 -4.63 -9.51
CA TYR A 30 -10.63 -4.10 -8.26
C TYR A 30 -9.23 -3.51 -8.42
N MET A 31 -8.60 -3.63 -9.59
CA MET A 31 -7.31 -2.99 -9.92
C MET A 31 -7.49 -1.63 -10.59
N ILE A 32 -8.74 -1.23 -10.86
CA ILE A 32 -9.11 0.03 -11.48
C ILE A 32 -9.60 0.99 -10.37
N PRO A 33 -8.92 2.13 -10.15
CA PRO A 33 -9.42 3.18 -9.28
C PRO A 33 -10.83 3.62 -9.65
N THR A 34 -11.71 3.79 -8.65
CA THR A 34 -13.06 4.34 -8.85
C THR A 34 -13.05 5.87 -9.05
N LYS A 35 -11.92 6.52 -8.74
CA LYS A 35 -11.71 7.96 -8.87
C LYS A 35 -10.47 8.24 -9.72
N LYS A 36 -10.35 9.46 -10.25
CA LYS A 36 -9.17 9.95 -10.98
C LYS A 36 -8.48 11.14 -10.29
N VAL A 37 -8.72 11.27 -8.99
CA VAL A 37 -8.21 12.36 -8.16
C VAL A 37 -7.62 11.74 -6.90
N VAL A 38 -6.37 12.09 -6.63
CA VAL A 38 -5.66 11.75 -5.39
C VAL A 38 -5.73 12.96 -4.46
N SER A 39 -5.75 12.69 -3.16
CA SER A 39 -5.65 13.71 -2.11
C SER A 39 -4.45 13.37 -1.22
N ILE A 40 -3.59 14.36 -1.00
CA ILE A 40 -2.48 14.29 -0.03
C ILE A 40 -2.51 15.59 0.76
N SER A 41 -2.50 15.49 2.08
CA SER A 41 -2.66 16.62 3.00
C SER A 41 -3.87 17.48 2.64
N ASN A 42 -4.99 16.84 2.26
CA ASN A 42 -6.24 17.47 1.82
C ASN A 42 -6.13 18.33 0.54
N LYS A 43 -5.00 18.29 -0.17
CA LYS A 43 -4.82 18.91 -1.48
C LYS A 43 -5.06 17.87 -2.56
N LYS A 44 -6.04 18.17 -3.42
CA LYS A 44 -6.48 17.29 -4.50
C LYS A 44 -5.80 17.62 -5.81
N PHE A 45 -5.40 16.59 -6.56
CA PHE A 45 -4.85 16.75 -7.90
C PHE A 45 -5.25 15.57 -8.81
N PRO A 46 -5.36 15.78 -10.13
CA PRO A 46 -5.67 14.70 -11.07
C PRO A 46 -4.56 13.63 -11.08
N TYR A 47 -4.96 12.37 -11.04
CA TYR A 47 -4.06 11.22 -11.15
C TYR A 47 -4.84 10.01 -11.68
N ASP A 48 -4.54 9.58 -12.91
CA ASP A 48 -5.07 8.35 -13.50
C ASP A 48 -4.07 7.22 -13.24
N GLY A 49 -4.27 6.52 -12.13
CA GLY A 49 -3.39 5.43 -11.72
C GLY A 49 -4.05 4.05 -11.76
N GLY A 50 -3.51 3.15 -10.95
CA GLY A 50 -3.84 1.73 -10.92
C GLY A 50 -3.27 1.10 -9.66
N VAL A 51 -2.96 -0.19 -9.69
CA VAL A 51 -2.25 -0.88 -8.61
C VAL A 51 -0.93 -0.16 -8.34
N PHE A 52 -0.69 0.27 -7.10
CA PHE A 52 0.47 1.11 -6.75
C PHE A 52 1.30 0.50 -5.61
N GLY A 53 0.65 0.15 -4.50
CA GLY A 53 1.27 -0.55 -3.39
C GLY A 53 0.95 -2.04 -3.44
N THR A 54 1.96 -2.90 -3.31
CA THR A 54 1.80 -4.35 -3.22
C THR A 54 2.72 -4.94 -2.14
N VAL A 55 2.20 -5.90 -1.37
CA VAL A 55 2.98 -6.70 -0.42
C VAL A 55 2.50 -8.14 -0.40
N THR A 56 3.43 -9.06 -0.18
CA THR A 56 3.09 -10.43 0.15
C THR A 56 3.01 -10.60 1.66
N LEU A 57 2.06 -11.43 2.09
CA LEU A 57 1.93 -11.83 3.49
C LEU A 57 1.35 -13.24 3.52
N TYR A 58 2.17 -14.22 3.92
CA TYR A 58 1.87 -15.66 3.82
C TYR A 58 1.52 -16.09 2.38
N ASP A 59 0.38 -16.74 2.17
CA ASP A 59 -0.10 -17.24 0.87
C ASP A 59 -0.91 -16.20 0.07
N GLU A 60 -0.96 -14.95 0.53
CA GLU A 60 -1.77 -13.88 -0.05
C GLU A 60 -0.91 -12.71 -0.56
N LEU A 61 -1.33 -12.15 -1.68
CA LEU A 61 -0.88 -10.85 -2.17
C LEU A 61 -1.91 -9.80 -1.73
N TYR A 62 -1.44 -8.77 -1.04
CA TYR A 62 -2.22 -7.59 -0.71
C TYR A 62 -1.82 -6.45 -1.65
N TYR A 63 -2.80 -5.68 -2.09
CA TYR A 63 -2.55 -4.56 -2.98
C TYR A 63 -3.54 -3.44 -2.78
N VAL A 64 -3.12 -2.23 -3.15
CA VAL A 64 -3.93 -1.02 -3.14
C VAL A 64 -3.76 -0.28 -4.46
N THR A 65 -4.83 0.37 -4.91
CA THR A 65 -4.77 1.27 -6.07
C THR A 65 -4.53 2.71 -5.61
N THR A 66 -3.91 3.52 -6.46
CA THR A 66 -3.84 4.98 -6.27
C THR A 66 -4.51 5.67 -7.46
N PRO A 67 -5.58 6.46 -7.25
CA PRO A 67 -6.27 6.66 -5.98
C PRO A 67 -7.02 5.40 -5.50
N GLY A 68 -7.14 5.21 -4.19
CA GLY A 68 -7.90 4.11 -3.62
C GLY A 68 -7.98 4.14 -2.10
N THR A 69 -9.11 3.69 -1.55
CA THR A 69 -9.37 3.64 -0.09
C THR A 69 -9.62 2.22 0.41
N ILE A 70 -9.20 1.23 -0.36
CA ILE A 70 -9.38 -0.19 -0.03
C ILE A 70 -8.08 -0.92 -0.35
N ILE A 71 -7.57 -1.66 0.62
CA ILE A 71 -6.55 -2.69 0.41
C ILE A 71 -7.29 -3.99 0.12
N TYR A 72 -7.02 -4.56 -1.05
CA TYR A 72 -7.54 -5.84 -1.49
C TYR A 72 -6.53 -6.95 -1.22
N LYS A 73 -7.01 -8.19 -1.25
CA LYS A 73 -6.16 -9.37 -1.20
C LYS A 73 -6.65 -10.49 -2.11
N ILE A 74 -5.71 -11.30 -2.57
CA ILE A 74 -5.96 -12.49 -3.38
C ILE A 74 -4.90 -13.55 -3.07
N LYS A 75 -5.27 -14.84 -3.12
CA LYS A 75 -4.31 -15.93 -2.94
C LYS A 75 -3.29 -15.95 -4.07
N ILE A 76 -2.01 -16.06 -3.72
CA ILE A 76 -0.90 -16.15 -4.67
C ILE A 76 -1.09 -17.33 -5.61
N GLU A 77 -1.52 -18.49 -5.09
CA GLU A 77 -1.80 -19.68 -5.89
C GLU A 77 -2.83 -19.42 -7.00
N SER A 78 -3.80 -18.54 -6.76
CA SER A 78 -4.80 -18.18 -7.77
C SER A 78 -4.20 -17.31 -8.87
N LEU A 79 -3.30 -16.39 -8.51
CA LEU A 79 -2.59 -15.53 -9.47
C LEU A 79 -1.65 -16.35 -10.37
N LEU A 80 -0.97 -17.36 -9.83
CA LEU A 80 -0.07 -18.23 -10.59
C LEU A 80 -0.79 -19.07 -11.64
N LYS A 81 -2.11 -19.30 -11.49
CA LYS A 81 -2.94 -19.98 -12.49
C LYS A 81 -3.31 -19.09 -13.68
N CYS A 82 -2.88 -17.82 -13.68
CA CYS A 82 -3.14 -16.86 -14.76
C CYS A 82 -4.64 -16.77 -15.11
N THR A 83 -5.47 -16.62 -14.07
CA THR A 83 -6.93 -16.62 -14.22
C THR A 83 -7.43 -15.44 -15.02
N ASN A 84 -8.52 -15.64 -15.77
CA ASN A 84 -9.19 -14.56 -16.49
C ASN A 84 -9.81 -13.52 -15.52
N LYS A 85 -10.12 -12.34 -16.04
CA LYS A 85 -10.66 -11.20 -15.27
C LYS A 85 -11.87 -11.57 -14.40
N LYS A 86 -12.84 -12.30 -14.96
CA LYS A 86 -14.05 -12.73 -14.22
C LYS A 86 -13.67 -13.55 -12.99
N LYS A 87 -12.78 -14.53 -13.16
CA LYS A 87 -12.37 -15.39 -12.05
C LYS A 87 -11.52 -14.64 -11.03
N THR A 88 -10.65 -13.74 -11.48
CA THR A 88 -9.87 -12.88 -10.58
C THR A 88 -10.77 -11.99 -9.73
N ASN A 89 -11.86 -11.45 -10.29
CA ASN A 89 -12.86 -10.69 -9.53
C ASN A 89 -13.50 -11.54 -8.42
N GLU A 90 -13.94 -12.77 -8.75
CA GLU A 90 -14.54 -13.68 -7.76
C GLU A 90 -13.59 -14.03 -6.59
N LEU A 91 -12.29 -14.09 -6.87
CA LEU A 91 -11.27 -14.50 -5.89
C LEU A 91 -10.71 -13.34 -5.07
N THR A 92 -10.88 -12.10 -5.55
CA THR A 92 -10.39 -10.90 -4.86
C THR A 92 -11.30 -10.57 -3.68
N LYS A 93 -10.69 -10.28 -2.53
CA LYS A 93 -11.41 -9.94 -1.29
C LYS A 93 -10.97 -8.57 -0.78
N VAL A 94 -11.90 -7.88 -0.14
CA VAL A 94 -11.57 -6.69 0.66
C VAL A 94 -10.81 -7.14 1.91
N ALA A 95 -9.63 -6.56 2.13
CA ALA A 95 -8.82 -6.84 3.32
C ALA A 95 -8.98 -5.73 4.37
N ILE A 96 -8.77 -4.48 3.96
CA ILE A 96 -8.76 -3.32 4.86
C ILE A 96 -9.45 -2.15 4.15
N LYS A 97 -10.34 -1.45 4.85
CA LYS A 97 -10.82 -0.12 4.44
C LYS A 97 -9.93 0.92 5.09
N ILE A 98 -9.34 1.80 4.30
CA ILE A 98 -8.38 2.82 4.77
C ILE A 98 -9.00 4.22 4.67
N PRO A 99 -8.63 5.17 5.54
CA PRO A 99 -9.29 6.47 5.63
C PRO A 99 -9.07 7.36 4.41
N SER A 100 -7.90 7.29 3.77
CA SER A 100 -7.55 8.02 2.56
C SER A 100 -6.65 7.17 1.66
N ASP A 101 -6.11 7.75 0.59
CA ASP A 101 -5.08 7.09 -0.20
C ASP A 101 -3.87 6.72 0.66
N SER A 102 -3.26 5.58 0.37
CA SER A 102 -2.05 5.11 1.08
C SER A 102 -0.79 5.17 0.24
N ALA A 103 -0.92 5.22 -1.09
CA ALA A 103 0.13 4.94 -2.07
C ALA A 103 0.86 3.60 -1.81
N GLN A 104 1.84 3.60 -0.92
CA GLN A 104 2.68 2.44 -0.62
C GLN A 104 2.24 1.70 0.64
N ILE A 105 2.45 0.39 0.63
CA ILE A 105 2.15 -0.51 1.75
C ILE A 105 3.37 -1.38 2.06
N ALA A 106 3.51 -1.79 3.32
CA ALA A 106 4.55 -2.72 3.80
C ALA A 106 3.92 -3.78 4.72
N SER A 107 4.61 -4.90 4.95
CA SER A 107 4.11 -5.97 5.82
C SER A 107 5.21 -6.50 6.75
N ALA A 108 4.85 -6.84 7.99
CA ALA A 108 5.71 -7.60 8.90
C ALA A 108 4.89 -8.39 9.91
N GLY A 109 5.27 -9.64 10.17
CA GLY A 109 4.53 -10.53 11.08
C GLY A 109 3.08 -10.72 10.60
N HIS A 110 2.12 -10.32 11.42
CA HIS A 110 0.68 -10.39 11.11
C HIS A 110 0.09 -9.05 10.66
N SER A 111 0.93 -8.07 10.31
CA SER A 111 0.53 -6.68 10.14
C SER A 111 0.83 -6.14 8.75
N ILE A 112 -0.05 -5.25 8.29
CA ILE A 112 0.16 -4.38 7.12
C ILE A 112 0.25 -2.94 7.60
N PHE A 113 1.25 -2.22 7.09
CA PHE A 113 1.50 -0.81 7.35
C PHE A 113 1.24 0.00 6.08
N TYR A 114 0.68 1.19 6.25
CA TYR A 114 0.28 2.04 5.13
C TYR A 114 0.15 3.51 5.55
N GLY A 115 0.22 4.41 4.58
CA GLY A 115 -0.03 5.84 4.79
C GLY A 115 -1.52 6.17 4.90
N ASP A 116 -1.82 7.21 5.66
CA ASP A 116 -3.07 7.99 5.63
C ASP A 116 -2.69 9.36 5.09
N ALA A 117 -2.73 9.51 3.76
CA ALA A 117 -2.31 10.70 3.04
C ALA A 117 -3.05 11.98 3.46
N ASP A 118 -4.32 11.91 3.85
CA ASP A 118 -5.08 13.09 4.30
C ASP A 118 -4.96 13.34 5.81
N GLY A 119 -4.77 12.27 6.60
CA GLY A 119 -4.47 12.36 8.02
C GLY A 119 -2.99 12.63 8.36
N ASN A 120 -2.12 12.69 7.35
CA ASN A 120 -0.66 12.83 7.48
C ASN A 120 -0.06 11.85 8.49
N ALA A 121 -0.46 10.58 8.37
CA ALA A 121 -0.18 9.56 9.37
C ALA A 121 0.30 8.24 8.76
N ILE A 122 0.94 7.42 9.59
CA ILE A 122 1.24 6.02 9.30
C ILE A 122 0.33 5.17 10.18
N LEU A 123 -0.38 4.25 9.55
CA LEU A 123 -1.29 3.31 10.19
C LEU A 123 -0.74 1.89 10.10
N GLY A 124 -1.15 1.04 11.03
CA GLY A 124 -0.85 -0.39 11.03
C GLY A 124 -2.10 -1.20 11.37
N THR A 125 -2.39 -2.22 10.57
CA THR A 125 -3.51 -3.13 10.78
C THR A 125 -3.02 -4.56 10.96
N ASN A 126 -3.42 -5.22 12.04
CA ASN A 126 -3.22 -6.66 12.20
C ASN A 126 -4.34 -7.41 11.45
N VAL A 127 -3.97 -8.12 10.37
CA VAL A 127 -4.94 -8.76 9.47
C VAL A 127 -5.47 -10.11 9.97
N PHE A 128 -4.95 -10.61 11.10
CA PHE A 128 -5.39 -11.86 11.73
C PHE A 128 -6.37 -11.64 12.89
N LYS A 129 -6.46 -10.41 13.42
CA LYS A 129 -7.45 -10.06 14.45
C LYS A 129 -8.83 -9.89 13.78
N LYS A 130 -9.83 -10.62 14.30
CA LYS A 130 -11.22 -10.61 13.79
C LYS A 130 -12.03 -9.35 14.18
N SER A 131 -11.52 -8.50 15.07
CA SER A 131 -12.30 -7.38 15.65
C SER A 131 -12.07 -6.04 14.93
N GLY A 132 -13.08 -5.16 15.00
CA GLY A 132 -13.07 -3.83 14.37
C GLY A 132 -12.08 -2.81 14.94
N ALA A 133 -11.23 -3.20 15.91
CA ALA A 133 -10.18 -2.38 16.52
C ALA A 133 -8.77 -2.89 16.20
N ASN A 134 -8.57 -3.51 15.03
CA ASN A 134 -7.30 -4.09 14.61
C ASN A 134 -6.33 -3.10 13.95
N THR A 135 -6.74 -1.84 13.80
CA THR A 135 -5.96 -0.77 13.15
C THR A 135 -5.55 0.27 14.18
N ILE A 136 -4.28 0.67 14.16
CA ILE A 136 -3.73 1.67 15.07
C ILE A 136 -2.95 2.74 14.32
N LYS A 137 -2.95 3.96 14.88
CA LYS A 137 -2.10 5.06 14.41
C LYS A 137 -0.71 4.91 15.01
N LEU A 138 0.29 4.69 14.16
CA LEU A 138 1.68 4.51 14.56
C LEU A 138 2.36 5.86 14.77
N ALA A 139 2.22 6.76 13.81
CA ALA A 139 2.75 8.12 13.85
C ALA A 139 1.82 9.08 13.09
N GLN A 140 1.86 10.37 13.43
CA GLN A 140 1.17 11.44 12.70
C GLN A 140 1.99 12.73 12.79
N ASN A 141 2.18 13.39 11.66
CA ASN A 141 2.85 14.69 11.59
C ASN A 141 2.51 15.43 10.30
N ASP A 142 1.83 16.57 10.42
CA ASP A 142 1.32 17.34 9.27
C ASP A 142 2.41 17.91 8.37
N GLU A 143 3.63 18.05 8.87
CA GLU A 143 4.75 18.56 8.10
C GLU A 143 5.61 17.45 7.48
N LYS A 144 5.80 16.36 8.23
CA LYS A 144 6.80 15.32 7.94
C LYS A 144 6.25 14.07 7.27
N LEU A 145 4.95 13.79 7.38
CA LEU A 145 4.32 12.54 6.93
C LEU A 145 3.17 12.81 5.94
N GLN A 146 3.39 13.67 4.95
CA GLN A 146 2.37 14.10 3.99
C GLN A 146 2.06 12.99 2.95
N GLY A 147 2.90 12.83 1.93
CA GLY A 147 2.79 11.71 0.98
C GLY A 147 3.78 10.62 1.33
N ILE A 148 3.34 9.37 1.54
CA ILE A 148 4.23 8.22 1.77
C ILE A 148 4.54 7.55 0.43
N SER A 149 5.68 7.91 -0.18
CA SER A 149 6.06 7.44 -1.52
C SER A 149 6.87 6.15 -1.51
N SER A 150 7.36 5.70 -0.36
CA SER A 150 7.96 4.39 -0.16
C SER A 150 7.76 3.92 1.28
N LEU A 151 7.48 2.63 1.45
CA LEU A 151 7.39 1.98 2.74
C LEU A 151 7.94 0.55 2.63
N LYS A 152 8.85 0.17 3.53
CA LYS A 152 9.53 -1.13 3.55
C LYS A 152 9.79 -1.61 4.97
N THR A 153 9.86 -2.93 5.13
CA THR A 153 10.11 -3.63 6.40
C THR A 153 11.33 -4.56 6.24
N PRO A 154 12.55 -4.01 6.17
CA PRO A 154 13.76 -4.83 6.10
C PRO A 154 13.89 -5.73 7.33
N TYR A 155 13.80 -7.04 7.12
CA TYR A 155 13.87 -8.04 8.19
C TYR A 155 15.17 -7.93 9.00
N TYR A 156 16.31 -7.75 8.33
CA TYR A 156 17.63 -7.68 8.98
C TYR A 156 17.77 -6.50 9.96
N TRP A 157 17.11 -5.37 9.68
CA TRP A 157 17.20 -4.18 10.54
C TRP A 157 16.09 -4.07 11.58
N ASN A 158 15.08 -4.95 11.52
CA ASN A 158 13.91 -4.90 12.38
C ASN A 158 13.27 -3.48 12.44
N LYS A 159 13.17 -2.83 11.28
CA LYS A 159 12.65 -1.46 11.14
C LYS A 159 11.53 -1.38 10.10
N LEU A 160 10.59 -0.49 10.33
CA LEU A 160 9.72 0.05 9.31
C LEU A 160 10.39 1.33 8.80
N ILE A 161 10.81 1.34 7.55
CA ILE A 161 11.47 2.47 6.93
C ILE A 161 10.59 3.03 5.81
N GLY A 162 10.67 4.32 5.57
CA GLY A 162 9.92 4.92 4.49
C GLY A 162 10.47 6.26 4.02
N LEU A 163 9.91 6.68 2.90
CA LEU A 163 10.10 8.00 2.33
C LEU A 163 8.78 8.74 2.41
N SER A 164 8.83 9.96 2.94
CA SER A 164 7.74 10.91 2.83
C SER A 164 8.15 12.08 1.97
N ASP A 165 7.27 12.48 1.07
CA ASP A 165 7.47 13.65 0.23
C ASP A 165 6.21 14.51 0.13
N ARG A 166 6.38 15.63 -0.57
CA ARG A 166 5.32 16.60 -0.87
C ARG A 166 4.93 16.57 -2.35
N TYR A 167 4.84 15.38 -2.95
CA TYR A 167 4.57 15.21 -4.39
C TYR A 167 3.36 16.02 -4.87
N HIS A 168 2.31 16.14 -4.06
CA HIS A 168 1.13 16.94 -4.39
C HIS A 168 1.45 18.42 -4.66
N LEU A 169 2.47 19.01 -4.02
CA LEU A 169 2.89 20.38 -4.29
C LEU A 169 3.56 20.50 -5.66
N PHE A 170 4.33 19.48 -6.07
CA PHE A 170 4.93 19.42 -7.40
C PHE A 170 3.87 19.20 -8.48
N ALA A 171 2.93 18.28 -8.26
CA ALA A 171 1.83 18.00 -9.17
C ALA A 171 0.93 19.23 -9.40
N LEU A 172 0.81 20.10 -8.40
CA LEU A 172 0.07 21.36 -8.47
C LEU A 172 0.91 22.56 -8.94
N GLY A 173 2.21 22.40 -9.16
CA GLY A 173 3.10 23.50 -9.57
C GLY A 173 3.35 24.57 -8.50
N ILE A 174 3.16 24.24 -7.22
CA ILE A 174 3.28 25.16 -6.08
C ILE A 174 4.40 24.76 -5.11
N ALA A 175 5.28 23.85 -5.51
CA ALA A 175 6.40 23.41 -4.67
C ALA A 175 7.42 24.54 -4.47
N ASN A 176 7.80 24.77 -3.22
CA ASN A 176 8.91 25.66 -2.87
C ASN A 176 10.19 24.84 -2.72
N LEU A 177 11.15 25.04 -3.62
CA LEU A 177 12.42 24.31 -3.60
C LEU A 177 13.36 24.72 -2.44
N LYS A 178 13.06 25.82 -1.74
CA LYS A 178 13.79 26.22 -0.53
C LYS A 178 13.37 25.42 0.72
N ASP A 179 12.24 24.73 0.66
CA ASP A 179 11.71 23.92 1.78
C ASP A 179 12.22 22.47 1.74
N ILE A 180 12.14 21.79 2.89
CA ILE A 180 12.37 20.34 2.95
C ILE A 180 11.15 19.61 2.36
N ASN A 181 11.31 19.09 1.15
CA ASN A 181 10.26 18.43 0.39
C ASN A 181 10.29 16.89 0.47
N PHE A 182 11.42 16.30 0.85
CA PHE A 182 11.63 14.86 0.92
C PHE A 182 12.24 14.51 2.27
N ARG A 183 11.75 13.45 2.91
CA ARG A 183 12.18 13.00 4.23
C ARG A 183 12.29 11.48 4.23
N TYR A 184 13.36 10.99 4.84
CA TYR A 184 13.50 9.59 5.22
C TYR A 184 13.12 9.43 6.68
N PHE A 185 12.47 8.32 7.02
CA PHE A 185 12.16 7.98 8.40
C PHE A 185 12.33 6.49 8.67
N GLU A 186 12.52 6.19 9.95
CA GLU A 186 12.61 4.84 10.49
C GLU A 186 11.76 4.74 11.75
N MET A 187 11.17 3.57 11.99
CA MET A 187 10.45 3.23 13.20
C MET A 187 10.86 1.81 13.62
N ASP A 188 11.07 1.60 14.92
CA ASP A 188 11.43 0.27 15.45
C ASP A 188 10.22 -0.68 15.33
N LEU A 189 10.42 -1.83 14.68
CA LEU A 189 9.33 -2.80 14.50
C LEU A 189 8.92 -3.49 15.79
N ALA A 190 9.84 -3.71 16.73
CA ALA A 190 9.50 -4.32 18.01
C ALA A 190 8.62 -3.38 18.86
N GLU A 191 8.91 -2.08 18.85
CA GLU A 191 8.05 -1.08 19.48
C GLU A 191 6.68 -1.00 18.81
N ILE A 192 6.64 -0.99 17.48
CA ILE A 192 5.38 -1.03 16.71
C ILE A 192 4.56 -2.27 17.10
N GLN A 193 5.17 -3.45 17.08
CA GLN A 193 4.50 -4.71 17.41
C GLN A 193 3.99 -4.72 18.86
N LYS A 194 4.79 -4.23 19.81
CA LYS A 194 4.37 -4.06 21.20
C LYS A 194 3.13 -3.18 21.30
N LYS A 195 3.11 -2.04 20.61
CA LYS A 195 1.95 -1.13 20.55
C LYS A 195 0.72 -1.77 19.91
N MET A 196 0.91 -2.56 18.85
CA MET A 196 -0.19 -3.29 18.19
C MET A 196 -0.76 -4.43 19.05
N ASN A 197 0.08 -5.02 19.90
CA ASN A 197 -0.31 -6.09 20.81
C ASN A 197 -0.92 -5.58 22.13
N SER A 198 -0.61 -4.36 22.57
CA SER A 198 -1.18 -3.79 23.80
C SER A 198 -2.64 -3.34 23.66
N ILE A 199 -3.17 -3.29 22.44
CA ILE A 199 -4.56 -2.95 22.13
C ILE A 199 -5.38 -4.25 21.88
N SER A 200 -4.79 -5.42 22.18
CA SER A 200 -5.50 -6.73 22.19
C SER A 200 -6.37 -6.88 23.43
#